data_AF-A0A392THP7-F1
#
_entry.id   AF-A0A392THP7-F1
#
_cell.length_a   1.000
_cell.length_b   1.000
_cell.length_c   1.000
_cell.angle_alpha   90.00
_cell.angle_beta   90.00
_cell.angle_gamma   90.00
#
_symmetry.space_group_name_H-M   'P 1'
#
loop_
_entity.id
_entity.type
_entity.pdbx_description
1 polymer ?
#
loop_
_entity_poly.entity_id
_entity_poly.type
_entity_poly.pdbx_seq_one_letter_code
_entity_poly.pdbx_strand_id
1 'polypeptide(L)' 'MHRILLEEGAKVVRQPQRRLNPLILDVVKKEVTKLLQA' A
#
# COMPACT_ATOMS: atom_id res chain seq x y z
N MET A 1 -8.12 -19.32 -10.45
CA MET A 1 -8.33 -17.87 -10.25
C MET A 1 -9.32 -17.66 -9.12
N HIS A 2 -8.88 -17.16 -7.98
CA HIS A 2 -9.79 -16.72 -6.92
C HIS A 2 -10.14 -15.25 -7.13
N ARG A 3 -11.40 -14.89 -6.92
CA ARG A 3 -11.89 -13.50 -7.00
C ARG A 3 -12.17 -13.02 -5.60
N ILE A 4 -11.59 -11.87 -5.24
CA ILE A 4 -11.89 -11.15 -4.01
C ILE A 4 -12.80 -9.99 -4.42
N LEU A 5 -14.01 -9.95 -3.86
CA LEU A 5 -15.01 -8.92 -4.10
C LEU A 5 -15.13 -8.01 -2.88
N LEU A 6 -15.54 -6.76 -3.09
CA LEU A 6 -15.91 -5.86 -2.01
C LEU A 6 -17.35 -6.12 -1.57
N GLU A 7 -17.67 -5.75 -0.33
CA GLU A 7 -19.05 -5.78 0.18
C GLU A 7 -19.95 -4.80 -0.59
N GLU A 8 -21.25 -5.11 -0.65
CA GLU A 8 -22.23 -4.28 -1.33
C GLU A 8 -22.30 -2.88 -0.71
N GLY A 9 -22.17 -1.84 -1.54
CA GLY A 9 -22.15 -0.45 -1.10
C GLY A 9 -20.78 0.07 -0.59
N ALA A 10 -19.75 -0.78 -0.52
CA ALA A 10 -18.40 -0.36 -0.14
C ALA A 10 -17.79 0.57 -1.22
N LYS A 11 -17.24 1.71 -0.79
CA LYS A 11 -16.52 2.64 -1.66
C LYS A 11 -15.03 2.36 -1.59
N VAL A 12 -14.35 2.38 -2.73
CA VAL A 12 -12.89 2.38 -2.77
C VAL A 12 -12.41 3.73 -2.24
N VAL A 13 -11.73 3.72 -1.09
CA VAL A 13 -11.19 4.93 -0.46
C VAL A 13 -9.68 4.85 -0.43
N ARG A 14 -9.03 5.90 -0.91
CA ARG A 14 -7.59 6.12 -0.67
C ARG A 14 -7.45 6.92 0.62
N GLN A 15 -6.92 6.29 1.66
CA GLN A 15 -6.61 7.01 2.89
C GLN A 15 -5.41 7.94 2.66
N PRO A 16 -5.43 9.17 3.21
CA PRO A 16 -4.25 10.03 3.19
C PRO A 16 -3.07 9.35 3.88
N GLN A 17 -1.89 9.43 3.24
CA GLN A 17 -0.67 8.88 3.82
C GLN A 17 -0.26 9.70 5.05
N ARG A 18 -0.09 9.03 6.19
CA ARG A 18 0.50 9.66 7.39
C ARG A 18 1.96 10.02 7.12
N ARG A 19 2.42 11.13 7.69
CA ARG A 19 3.82 11.54 7.61
C ARG A 19 4.70 10.49 8.29
N LEU A 20 5.80 10.14 7.62
CA LEU A 20 6.82 9.22 8.11
C LEU A 20 8.11 9.99 8.40
N ASN A 21 8.88 9.51 9.37
CA ASN A 21 10.23 10.01 9.61
C ASN A 21 11.13 9.71 8.40
N PRO A 22 12.06 10.62 8.03
CA PRO A 22 12.91 10.44 6.85
C PRO A 22 13.66 9.09 6.80
N LEU A 23 14.21 8.64 7.94
CA LEU A 23 14.90 7.35 8.04
C LEU A 23 14.01 6.16 7.68
N ILE A 24 12.77 6.14 8.18
CA ILE A 24 11.82 5.06 7.90
C ILE A 24 11.36 5.12 6.46
N LEU A 25 11.19 6.33 5.91
CA LEU A 25 10.77 6.52 4.53
C LEU A 25 11.79 5.92 3.54
N ASP A 26 13.09 6.05 3.81
CA ASP A 26 14.13 5.46 2.96
C ASP A 26 14.15 3.94 3.01
N VAL A 27 13.94 3.35 4.19
CA VAL A 27 13.83 1.89 4.34
C VAL A 27 12.60 1.36 3.62
N VAL A 28 11.43 2.00 3.82
CA VAL A 28 10.16 1.60 3.19
C VAL A 28 10.29 1.64 1.66
N LYS A 29 10.90 2.68 1.10
CA LYS A 29 11.11 2.77 -0.36
C LYS A 29 11.92 1.61 -0.92
N LYS A 30 13.01 1.22 -0.23
CA LYS A 30 13.88 0.12 -0.66
C LYS A 30 13.14 -1.21 -0.66
N GLU A 31 12.40 -1.51 0.41
CA GLU A 31 11.66 -2.76 0.52
C GLU A 31 10.48 -2.84 -0.47
N VAL A 32 9.74 -1.74 -0.66
CA VAL A 32 8.65 -1.70 -1.66
C VAL A 32 9.17 -1.92 -3.07
N THR A 33 10.33 -1.36 -3.41
CA THR A 33 10.95 -1.55 -4.74
C THR A 33 11.33 -3.01 -4.96
N LYS A 34 11.88 -3.68 -3.95
CA LYS A 34 12.20 -5.12 -4.03
C LYS A 34 10.94 -5.96 -4.25
N LEU A 35 9.85 -5.68 -3.53
CA LEU A 35 8.59 -6.40 -3.68
C LEU A 35 7.95 -6.19 -5.06
N LEU A 36 8.14 -5.02 -5.67
CA LEU A 36 7.60 -4.73 -7.00
C LEU A 36 8.35 -5.44 -8.13
N GLN A 37 9.61 -5.81 -7.90
CA GLN A 37 10.44 -6.49 -8.89
C GLN A 37 10.30 -8.02 -8.87
N ALA A 38 9.69 -8.58 -7.82
CA ALA A 38 9.42 -10.01 -7.67
C ALA A 38 8.17 -10.42 -8.45
#